data_AF-A0AAD6FL17-F1
#
_entry.id   AF-A0AAD6FL17-F1
#
_cell.length_a   1.000
_cell.length_b   1.000
_cell.length_c   1.000
_cell.angle_alpha   90.00
_cell.angle_beta   90.00
_cell.angle_gamma   90.00
#
_symmetry.space_group_name_H-M   'P 1'
#
loop_
_entity.id
_entity.type
_entity.pdbx_description
1 polymer ?
#
loop_
_entity_poly.entity_id
_entity_poly.type
_entity_poly.pdbx_seq_one_letter_code
_entity_poly.pdbx_strand_id
1 'polypeptide(L)'
;MIKVRKKIVEEKKALEDAITEHNAVAGESDKLPPPNELLAEDNYSWKWECHGDMVQKKKVYDKVMLLNRLKEEAVILVHEVKQHWEYMRSVAGKIDHLSSQLSEGITGQSSTEALTERGREGLLCVLKKQLHKVKAQQAMARIAYQCILGQQMVSLDDSSEEQPSDSSSSTDEEL
;
A
#
# COMPACT_ATOMS: atom_id res chain seq x y z
N MET A 1 -36.26 31.97 19.51
CA MET A 1 -36.66 30.89 20.46
C MET A 1 -38.08 30.34 20.20
N ILE A 2 -39.11 31.19 20.00
CA ILE A 2 -40.51 30.74 19.78
C ILE A 2 -40.68 29.86 18.51
N LYS A 3 -40.01 30.22 17.40
CA LYS A 3 -40.10 29.46 16.13
C LYS A 3 -39.57 28.02 16.25
N VAL A 4 -38.51 27.81 17.03
CA VAL A 4 -37.89 26.48 17.24
C VAL A 4 -38.82 25.58 18.06
N ARG A 5 -39.42 26.12 19.13
CA ARG A 5 -40.37 25.35 19.96
C ARG A 5 -41.62 24.94 19.17
N LYS A 6 -42.14 25.82 18.31
CA LYS A 6 -43.26 25.49 17.41
C LYS A 6 -42.88 24.35 16.46
N LYS A 7 -41.72 24.47 15.80
CA LYS A 7 -41.22 23.44 14.90
C LYS A 7 -41.03 22.10 15.61
N ILE A 8 -40.47 22.07 16.82
CA ILE A 8 -40.30 20.82 17.60
C ILE A 8 -41.66 20.16 17.88
N VAL A 9 -42.69 20.94 18.22
CA VAL A 9 -44.04 20.39 18.48
C VAL A 9 -44.66 19.85 17.20
N GLU A 10 -44.50 20.54 16.07
CA GLU A 10 -44.98 20.09 14.75
C GLU A 10 -44.31 18.76 14.34
N GLU A 11 -42.98 18.68 14.42
CA GLU A 11 -42.21 17.49 14.05
C GLU A 11 -42.49 16.31 15.01
N LYS A 12 -42.63 16.59 16.32
CA LYS A 12 -42.99 15.57 17.31
C LYS A 12 -44.38 14.99 17.03
N LYS A 13 -45.33 15.83 16.67
CA LYS A 13 -46.69 15.39 16.30
C LYS A 13 -46.66 14.56 15.03
N ALA A 14 -45.92 15.01 14.00
CA ALA A 14 -45.76 14.25 12.77
C ALA A 14 -45.13 12.86 13.00
N LEU A 15 -44.15 12.77 13.91
CA LEU A 15 -43.55 11.49 14.31
C LEU A 15 -44.55 10.59 15.06
N GLU A 16 -45.36 11.16 15.94
CA GLU A 16 -46.41 10.43 16.65
C GLU A 16 -47.45 9.85 15.68
N ASP A 17 -47.94 10.68 14.75
CA ASP A 17 -48.89 10.28 13.72
C ASP A 17 -48.31 9.14 12.84
N ALA A 18 -47.07 9.28 12.37
CA ALA A 18 -46.40 8.26 11.56
C ALA A 18 -46.19 6.93 12.32
N ILE A 19 -45.84 6.97 13.60
CA ILE A 19 -45.70 5.76 14.43
C ILE A 19 -47.06 5.08 14.63
N THR A 20 -48.13 5.85 14.85
CA THR A 20 -49.47 5.26 15.00
C THR A 20 -49.96 4.60 13.71
N GLU A 21 -49.71 5.21 12.56
CA GLU A 21 -50.02 4.65 11.24
C GLU A 21 -49.25 3.34 11.00
N HIS A 22 -47.95 3.33 11.29
CA HIS A 22 -47.12 2.13 11.18
C HIS A 22 -47.60 1.01 12.11
N ASN A 23 -47.85 1.32 13.38
CA ASN A 23 -48.28 0.35 14.39
C ASN A 23 -49.69 -0.22 14.14
N ALA A 24 -50.53 0.48 13.37
CA ALA A 24 -51.85 0.00 12.97
C ALA A 24 -51.76 -1.16 11.95
N VAL A 25 -50.69 -1.21 11.16
CA VAL A 25 -50.47 -2.22 10.11
C VAL A 25 -49.42 -3.25 10.52
N ALA A 26 -48.51 -2.90 11.44
CA ALA A 26 -47.46 -3.79 11.95
C ALA A 26 -48.00 -4.88 12.88
N GLY A 27 -47.40 -6.08 12.81
CA GLY A 27 -47.65 -7.15 13.78
C GLY A 27 -47.18 -6.77 15.19
N GLU A 28 -47.69 -7.45 16.21
CA GLU A 28 -47.37 -7.15 17.62
C GLU A 28 -45.86 -7.12 17.90
N SER A 29 -45.11 -7.99 17.22
CA SER A 29 -43.66 -8.09 17.32
C SER A 29 -42.88 -7.00 16.60
N ASP A 30 -43.52 -6.14 15.79
CA ASP A 30 -42.89 -5.09 14.98
C ASP A 30 -43.32 -3.67 15.37
N LYS A 31 -44.30 -3.54 16.27
CA LYS A 31 -44.74 -2.24 16.80
C LYS A 31 -43.58 -1.44 17.40
N LEU A 32 -43.56 -0.15 17.10
CA LEU A 32 -42.62 0.83 17.63
C LEU A 32 -43.15 1.46 18.92
N PRO A 33 -42.28 1.78 19.89
CA PRO A 33 -42.65 2.51 21.09
C PRO A 33 -43.06 3.96 20.77
N PRO A 34 -43.79 4.64 21.67
CA PRO A 34 -44.16 6.03 21.49
C PRO A 34 -42.92 6.94 21.36
N PRO A 35 -43.03 8.10 20.68
CA PRO A 35 -41.91 9.01 20.42
C PRO A 35 -41.12 9.40 21.67
N ASN A 36 -41.76 9.51 22.84
CA ASN A 36 -41.08 9.91 24.08
C ASN A 36 -40.12 8.83 24.58
N GLU A 37 -40.46 7.55 24.44
CA GLU A 37 -39.57 6.45 24.81
C GLU A 37 -38.46 6.30 23.77
N LEU A 38 -38.80 6.39 22.48
CA LEU A 38 -37.83 6.27 21.40
C LEU A 38 -36.75 7.37 21.44
N LEU A 39 -37.15 8.60 21.80
CA LEU A 39 -36.23 9.74 21.91
C LEU A 39 -35.53 9.85 23.27
N ALA A 40 -35.93 9.04 24.27
CA ALA A 40 -35.26 9.00 25.57
C ALA A 40 -33.98 8.16 25.52
N GLU A 41 -33.87 7.26 24.55
CA GLU A 41 -32.69 6.43 24.34
C GLU A 41 -31.85 6.99 23.18
N ASP A 42 -30.65 7.49 23.47
CA ASP A 42 -29.76 8.08 22.45
C ASP A 42 -29.36 7.08 21.34
N ASN A 43 -29.54 5.76 21.58
CA ASN A 43 -29.18 4.67 20.67
C ASN A 43 -30.27 3.60 20.60
N TYR A 44 -31.51 4.00 20.28
CA TYR A 44 -32.60 3.04 20.04
C TYR A 44 -32.18 2.02 18.96
N SER A 45 -32.09 0.75 19.34
CA SER A 45 -31.65 -0.33 18.45
C SER A 45 -32.82 -0.75 17.56
N TRP A 46 -32.73 -0.47 16.25
CA TRP A 46 -33.81 -0.79 15.34
C TRP A 46 -33.94 -2.29 15.12
N LYS A 47 -35.18 -2.77 14.93
CA LYS A 47 -35.42 -4.20 14.73
C LYS A 47 -34.68 -4.77 13.52
N TRP A 48 -34.47 -4.00 12.44
CA TRP A 48 -33.64 -4.42 11.28
C TRP A 48 -32.13 -4.33 11.52
N GLU A 49 -31.67 -3.59 12.54
CA GLU A 49 -30.28 -3.65 13.02
C GLU A 49 -30.05 -4.91 13.86
N CYS A 50 -31.11 -5.40 14.51
CA CYS A 50 -31.10 -6.63 15.31
C CYS A 50 -31.52 -7.90 14.51
N HIS A 51 -32.25 -7.74 13.40
CA HIS A 51 -32.70 -8.83 12.54
C HIS A 51 -31.79 -8.99 11.33
N GLY A 52 -30.78 -9.79 11.56
CA GLY A 52 -29.78 -10.23 10.60
C GLY A 52 -28.59 -10.72 11.39
N ASP A 53 -27.84 -11.68 10.88
CA ASP A 53 -26.58 -12.04 11.51
C ASP A 53 -25.54 -10.93 11.23
N MET A 54 -25.77 -9.74 11.81
CA MET A 54 -24.89 -8.58 11.73
C MET A 54 -23.50 -8.93 12.23
N VAL A 55 -23.41 -9.86 13.18
CA VAL A 55 -22.15 -10.43 13.66
C VAL A 55 -21.43 -11.18 12.54
N GLN A 56 -22.12 -12.04 11.77
CA GLN A 56 -21.56 -12.70 10.59
C GLN A 56 -21.23 -11.70 9.48
N LYS A 57 -22.10 -10.73 9.17
CA LYS A 57 -21.84 -9.72 8.14
C LYS A 57 -20.59 -8.89 8.48
N LYS A 58 -20.45 -8.47 9.74
CA LYS A 58 -19.25 -7.80 10.24
C LYS A 58 -18.01 -8.70 10.11
N LYS A 59 -18.09 -9.97 10.56
CA LYS A 59 -16.98 -10.93 10.41
C LYS A 59 -16.53 -11.11 8.96
N VAL A 60 -17.46 -11.15 8.01
CA VAL A 60 -17.14 -11.25 6.58
C VAL A 60 -16.50 -9.96 6.09
N TYR A 61 -17.08 -8.80 6.44
CA TYR A 61 -16.54 -7.51 6.07
C TYR A 61 -15.12 -7.29 6.60
N ASP A 62 -14.88 -7.58 7.88
CA ASP A 62 -13.56 -7.47 8.51
C ASP A 62 -12.52 -8.36 7.80
N LYS A 63 -12.90 -9.57 7.38
CA LYS A 63 -12.04 -10.45 6.58
C LYS A 63 -11.75 -9.88 5.19
N VAL A 64 -12.76 -9.33 4.51
CA VAL A 64 -12.58 -8.70 3.19
C VAL A 64 -11.67 -7.48 3.28
N MET A 65 -11.87 -6.65 4.31
CA MET A 65 -11.02 -5.50 4.57
C MET A 65 -9.57 -5.91 4.86
N LEU A 66 -9.37 -6.94 5.69
CA LEU A 66 -8.05 -7.49 5.95
C LEU A 66 -7.38 -8.02 4.67
N LEU A 67 -8.13 -8.73 3.81
CA LEU A 67 -7.60 -9.22 2.53
C LEU A 67 -7.22 -8.07 1.59
N ASN A 68 -8.02 -7.01 1.52
CA ASN A 68 -7.67 -5.82 0.73
C ASN A 68 -6.42 -5.14 1.27
N ARG A 69 -6.32 -4.99 2.59
CA ARG A 69 -5.14 -4.44 3.25
C ARG A 69 -3.88 -5.25 2.95
N LEU A 70 -3.97 -6.58 3.02
CA LEU A 70 -2.84 -7.47 2.69
C LEU A 70 -2.42 -7.36 1.23
N LYS A 71 -3.37 -7.15 0.30
CA LYS A 71 -3.05 -6.91 -1.12
C LYS A 71 -2.31 -5.59 -1.32
N GLU A 72 -2.73 -4.52 -0.65
CA GLU A 72 -2.01 -3.23 -0.66
C GLU A 72 -0.59 -3.38 -0.12
N GLU A 73 -0.44 -4.05 1.02
CA GLU A 73 0.86 -4.29 1.66
C GLU A 73 1.79 -5.13 0.78
N ALA A 74 1.27 -6.13 0.05
CA ALA A 74 2.06 -6.93 -0.89
C ALA A 74 2.67 -6.08 -2.01
N VAL A 75 1.94 -5.10 -2.54
CA VAL A 75 2.45 -4.18 -3.57
C VAL A 75 3.59 -3.31 -3.02
N ILE A 76 3.43 -2.80 -1.80
CA ILE A 76 4.45 -1.99 -1.12
C ILE A 76 5.72 -2.84 -0.89
N LEU A 77 5.57 -4.07 -0.39
CA LEU A 77 6.70 -4.97 -0.15
C LEU A 77 7.48 -5.28 -1.43
N VAL A 78 6.80 -5.58 -2.54
CA VAL A 78 7.48 -5.83 -3.84
C VAL A 78 8.27 -4.60 -4.28
N HIS A 79 7.69 -3.41 -4.13
CA HIS A 79 8.36 -2.16 -4.48
C HIS A 79 9.61 -1.92 -3.63
N GLU A 80 9.50 -2.09 -2.31
CA GLU A 80 10.60 -1.87 -1.37
C GLU A 80 11.74 -2.89 -1.57
N VAL A 81 11.39 -4.16 -1.84
CA VAL A 81 12.36 -5.21 -2.19
C VAL A 81 13.11 -4.84 -3.48
N LYS A 82 12.39 -4.40 -4.52
CA LYS A 82 12.98 -3.97 -5.78
C LYS A 82 13.93 -2.78 -5.56
N GLN A 83 13.48 -1.75 -4.85
CA GLN A 83 14.27 -0.56 -4.56
C GLN A 83 15.55 -0.90 -3.79
N HIS A 84 15.45 -1.72 -2.74
CA HIS A 84 16.63 -2.12 -1.98
C HIS A 84 17.60 -2.97 -2.82
N TRP A 85 17.08 -3.85 -3.68
CA TRP A 85 17.90 -4.62 -4.60
C TRP A 85 18.67 -3.74 -5.60
N GLU A 86 17.99 -2.78 -6.22
CA GLU A 86 18.59 -1.80 -7.13
C GLU A 86 19.64 -0.94 -6.42
N TYR A 87 19.37 -0.50 -5.18
CA TYR A 87 20.34 0.21 -4.36
C TYR A 87 21.62 -0.62 -4.15
N MET A 88 21.50 -1.87 -3.71
CA MET A 88 22.67 -2.73 -3.53
C MET A 88 23.42 -2.98 -4.85
N ARG A 89 22.70 -3.15 -5.97
CA ARG A 89 23.30 -3.31 -7.30
C ARG A 89 24.07 -2.05 -7.71
N SER A 90 23.51 -0.87 -7.46
CA SER A 90 24.17 0.43 -7.70
C SER A 90 25.44 0.58 -6.86
N VAL A 91 25.39 0.24 -5.57
CA VAL A 91 26.57 0.29 -4.69
C VAL A 91 27.68 -0.64 -5.19
N ALA A 92 27.34 -1.88 -5.55
CA ALA A 92 28.31 -2.82 -6.11
C ALA A 92 28.92 -2.28 -7.41
N GLY A 93 28.09 -1.78 -8.33
CA GLY A 93 28.55 -1.20 -9.60
C GLY A 93 29.47 0.01 -9.42
N LYS A 94 29.20 0.88 -8.44
CA LYS A 94 30.10 2.00 -8.09
C LYS A 94 31.46 1.51 -7.58
N ILE A 95 31.47 0.49 -6.73
CA ILE A 95 32.72 -0.10 -6.21
C ILE A 95 33.52 -0.77 -7.35
N ASP A 96 32.85 -1.49 -8.24
CA ASP A 96 33.47 -2.10 -9.41
C ASP A 96 34.05 -1.04 -10.36
N HIS A 97 33.29 0.02 -10.65
CA HIS A 97 33.75 1.13 -11.48
C HIS A 97 35.00 1.82 -10.90
N LEU A 98 34.99 2.15 -9.59
CA LEU A 98 36.16 2.72 -8.92
C LEU A 98 37.35 1.75 -8.92
N SER A 99 37.10 0.45 -8.81
CA SER A 99 38.15 -0.58 -8.87
C SER A 99 38.77 -0.66 -10.26
N SER A 100 37.95 -0.60 -11.33
CA SER A 100 38.43 -0.57 -12.72
C SER A 100 39.25 0.69 -13.01
N GLN A 101 38.75 1.86 -12.61
CA GLN A 101 39.49 3.13 -12.76
C GLN A 101 40.88 3.07 -12.11
N LEU A 102 40.97 2.47 -10.92
CA LEU A 102 42.22 2.34 -10.18
C LEU A 102 43.18 1.31 -10.81
N SER A 103 42.64 0.29 -11.48
CA SER A 103 43.41 -0.77 -12.15
C SER A 103 43.90 -0.36 -13.54
N GLU A 104 43.07 0.32 -14.31
CA GLU A 104 43.38 0.76 -15.68
C GLU A 104 44.28 2.00 -15.70
N GLY A 105 44.48 2.64 -14.54
CA GLY A 105 45.35 3.81 -14.42
C GLY A 105 44.90 4.95 -15.33
N ILE A 106 43.59 5.07 -15.61
CA ILE A 106 43.02 6.13 -16.45
C ILE A 106 43.06 7.44 -15.65
N THR A 107 44.25 8.02 -15.66
CA THR A 107 44.68 9.34 -15.21
C THR A 107 44.15 10.42 -16.16
N GLY A 108 42.82 10.51 -16.26
CA GLY A 108 42.17 11.64 -16.91
C GLY A 108 41.65 12.66 -15.89
N GLN A 109 41.09 12.18 -14.78
CA GLN A 109 40.28 13.02 -13.87
C GLN A 109 40.24 12.53 -12.40
N SER A 110 40.97 11.48 -12.02
CA SER A 110 40.88 10.90 -10.67
C SER A 110 41.91 11.47 -9.70
N SER A 111 41.44 11.93 -8.53
CA SER A 111 42.21 12.39 -7.34
C SER A 111 43.28 11.41 -6.83
N THR A 112 43.42 10.23 -7.43
CA THR A 112 44.32 9.15 -7.06
C THR A 112 45.69 9.22 -7.75
N GLU A 113 45.93 10.17 -8.67
CA GLU A 113 47.26 10.43 -9.26
C GLU A 113 48.34 10.73 -8.21
N ALA A 114 47.95 11.33 -7.08
CA ALA A 114 48.85 11.63 -5.97
C ALA A 114 49.25 10.40 -5.13
N LEU A 115 48.63 9.23 -5.36
CA LEU A 115 48.91 8.01 -4.60
C LEU A 115 50.13 7.28 -5.17
N THR A 116 51.00 6.82 -4.29
CA THR A 116 52.05 5.86 -4.64
C THR A 116 51.43 4.55 -5.14
N GLU A 117 52.17 3.76 -5.90
CA GLU A 117 51.73 2.44 -6.38
C GLU A 117 51.20 1.55 -5.26
N ARG A 118 51.94 1.45 -4.16
CA ARG A 118 51.50 0.73 -2.95
C ARG A 118 50.21 1.32 -2.36
N GLY A 119 50.03 2.63 -2.41
CA GLY A 119 48.80 3.31 -1.98
C GLY A 119 47.59 2.91 -2.84
N ARG A 120 47.78 2.83 -4.17
CA ARG A 120 46.75 2.36 -5.10
C ARG A 120 46.40 0.89 -4.84
N GLU A 121 47.39 0.02 -4.66
CA GLU A 121 47.17 -1.39 -4.33
C GLU A 121 46.42 -1.58 -3.02
N GLY A 122 46.79 -0.81 -1.98
CA GLY A 122 46.10 -0.82 -0.69
C GLY A 122 44.63 -0.40 -0.80
N LEU A 123 44.34 0.66 -1.56
CA LEU A 123 42.97 1.10 -1.80
C LEU A 123 42.17 0.08 -2.61
N LEU A 124 42.77 -0.52 -3.65
CA LEU A 124 42.14 -1.59 -4.42
C LEU A 124 41.78 -2.80 -3.55
N CYS A 125 42.65 -3.17 -2.61
CA CYS A 125 42.38 -4.22 -1.62
C CYS A 125 41.16 -3.89 -0.76
N VAL A 126 41.05 -2.65 -0.27
CA VAL A 126 39.89 -2.18 0.50
C VAL A 126 38.61 -2.23 -0.32
N LEU A 127 38.64 -1.76 -1.58
CA LEU A 127 37.48 -1.79 -2.47
C LEU A 127 37.02 -3.23 -2.74
N LYS A 128 37.95 -4.15 -3.03
CA LYS A 128 37.64 -5.58 -3.20
C LYS A 128 37.02 -6.19 -1.95
N LYS A 129 37.53 -5.85 -0.76
CA LYS A 129 36.96 -6.30 0.51
C LYS A 129 35.53 -5.78 0.71
N GLN A 130 35.28 -4.51 0.40
CA GLN A 130 33.93 -3.94 0.48
C GLN A 130 32.97 -4.56 -0.53
N LEU A 131 33.42 -4.79 -1.76
CA LEU A 131 32.62 -5.47 -2.78
C LEU A 131 32.20 -6.87 -2.32
N HIS A 132 33.13 -7.63 -1.73
CA HIS A 132 32.81 -8.95 -1.20
C HIS A 132 31.74 -8.90 -0.10
N LYS A 133 31.82 -7.89 0.80
CA LYS A 133 30.80 -7.67 1.83
C LYS A 133 29.43 -7.36 1.21
N VAL A 134 29.37 -6.48 0.21
CA VAL A 134 28.12 -6.13 -0.48
C VAL A 134 27.54 -7.34 -1.21
N LYS A 135 28.37 -8.14 -1.88
CA LYS A 135 27.93 -9.38 -2.55
C LYS A 135 27.39 -10.42 -1.56
N ALA A 136 28.00 -10.54 -0.37
CA ALA A 136 27.47 -11.38 0.70
C ALA A 136 26.10 -10.88 1.21
N GLN A 137 25.94 -9.56 1.35
CA GLN A 137 24.65 -8.94 1.70
C GLN A 137 23.59 -9.18 0.62
N GLN A 138 23.94 -9.05 -0.66
CA GLN A 138 23.05 -9.37 -1.78
C GLN A 138 22.60 -10.84 -1.74
N ALA A 139 23.51 -11.78 -1.45
CA ALA A 139 23.16 -13.20 -1.35
C ALA A 139 22.16 -13.47 -0.20
N MET A 140 22.41 -12.89 0.98
CA MET A 140 21.48 -13.01 2.11
C MET A 140 20.12 -12.36 1.82
N ALA A 141 20.12 -11.17 1.22
CA ALA A 141 18.91 -10.47 0.85
C ALA A 141 18.11 -11.25 -0.20
N ARG A 142 18.77 -11.86 -1.19
CA ARG A 142 18.11 -12.69 -2.21
C ARG A 142 17.37 -13.87 -1.57
N ILE A 143 17.98 -14.55 -0.60
CA ILE A 143 17.32 -15.64 0.13
C ILE A 143 16.12 -15.10 0.92
N ALA A 144 16.28 -13.98 1.65
CA ALA A 144 15.20 -13.37 2.41
C ALA A 144 14.01 -12.97 1.51
N TYR A 145 14.28 -12.38 0.33
CA TYR A 145 13.26 -11.97 -0.63
C TYR A 145 12.52 -13.15 -1.24
N GLN A 146 13.22 -14.23 -1.56
CA GLN A 146 12.57 -15.46 -2.02
C GLN A 146 11.64 -16.04 -0.95
N CYS A 147 12.00 -15.96 0.33
CA CYS A 147 11.14 -16.38 1.42
C CYS A 147 9.91 -15.46 1.59
N ILE A 148 10.08 -14.14 1.49
CA ILE A 148 9.01 -13.15 1.71
C ILE A 148 8.02 -13.11 0.54
N LEU A 149 8.51 -13.15 -0.70
CA LEU A 149 7.68 -13.06 -1.91
C LEU A 149 7.10 -14.42 -2.35
N GLY A 150 7.52 -15.51 -1.71
CA GLY A 150 7.20 -16.88 -2.13
C GLY A 150 7.74 -17.20 -3.53
N GLN A 151 7.40 -18.38 -4.06
CA GLN A 151 7.78 -18.81 -5.41
C GLN A 151 7.13 -17.97 -6.55
N GLN A 152 6.40 -16.89 -6.22
CA GLN A 152 5.54 -16.18 -7.16
C GLN A 152 6.29 -15.16 -8.04
N MET A 153 7.57 -14.89 -7.81
CA MET A 153 8.35 -14.00 -8.69
C MET A 153 9.57 -14.71 -9.28
N VAL A 154 9.34 -15.26 -10.47
CA VAL A 154 10.36 -15.66 -11.45
C VAL A 154 11.32 -14.49 -11.68
N SER A 155 12.61 -14.80 -11.61
CA SER A 155 13.77 -14.04 -12.11
C SER A 155 13.87 -12.54 -11.75
N LEU A 156 14.60 -12.24 -10.68
CA LEU A 156 15.17 -10.92 -10.41
C LEU A 156 16.27 -10.49 -11.42
N ASP A 157 16.51 -11.32 -12.45
CA ASP A 157 17.53 -11.16 -13.49
C ASP A 157 16.96 -10.72 -14.84
N ASP A 158 15.66 -10.45 -14.96
CA ASP A 158 15.09 -9.97 -16.23
C ASP A 158 15.41 -8.48 -16.45
N SER A 159 16.61 -8.23 -16.96
CA SER A 159 17.00 -7.00 -17.63
C SER A 159 16.31 -6.97 -19.00
N SER A 160 14.98 -6.79 -19.03
CA SER A 160 14.27 -6.52 -20.27
C SER A 160 14.50 -5.05 -20.63
N GLU A 161 15.38 -4.85 -21.61
CA GLU A 161 15.63 -3.55 -22.23
C GLU A 161 14.34 -2.96 -22.81
N GLU A 162 14.14 -1.67 -22.55
CA GLU A 162 13.06 -0.87 -23.10
C GLU A 162 13.05 -0.96 -24.64
N GLN A 163 11.94 -1.40 -25.24
CA GLN A 163 11.67 -1.08 -26.65
C GLN A 163 10.83 0.19 -26.72
N PRO A 164 11.32 1.26 -27.37
CA PRO A 164 10.50 2.42 -27.66
C PRO A 164 9.57 2.06 -28.83
N SER A 165 8.27 2.12 -28.60
CA SER A 165 7.28 2.13 -29.68
C SER A 165 6.91 3.58 -29.97
N ASP A 166 7.75 4.25 -30.75
CA ASP A 166 7.39 5.51 -31.39
C ASP A 166 6.92 5.28 -32.82
N SER A 167 5.83 5.99 -33.15
CA SER A 167 5.32 6.33 -34.48
C SER A 167 4.62 5.19 -35.24
N SER A 168 3.44 5.33 -35.84
CA SER A 168 2.66 6.50 -36.23
C SER A 168 1.38 5.99 -36.89
N SER A 169 0.23 6.64 -36.67
CA SER A 169 -0.65 7.05 -37.78
C SER A 169 -1.76 7.95 -37.24
N SER A 170 -1.56 9.25 -37.41
CA SER A 170 -2.63 10.23 -37.47
C SER A 170 -3.38 10.05 -38.79
N THR A 171 -4.70 10.01 -38.75
CA THR A 171 -5.53 10.70 -39.74
C THR A 171 -6.92 10.91 -39.16
N ASP A 172 -7.14 12.18 -38.84
CA ASP A 172 -8.41 12.87 -38.68
C ASP A 172 -9.16 12.86 -40.04
N GLU A 173 -10.50 12.88 -40.00
CA GLU A 173 -11.38 13.79 -40.76
C GLU A 173 -12.84 13.32 -40.69
N GLU A 174 -13.70 14.26 -40.28
CA GLU A 174 -15.16 14.27 -40.36
C GLU A 174 -15.68 13.94 -41.76
N LEU A 175 -16.88 13.33 -41.82
CA LEU A 175 -18.05 13.80 -42.58
C LEU A 175 -19.30 12.97 -42.24
#